data_AF-A0AAW2BEB9-F1
#
_entry.id   AF-A0AAW2BEB9-F1
#
_cell.length_a   1.000
_cell.length_b   1.000
_cell.length_c   1.000
_cell.angle_alpha   90.00
_cell.angle_beta   90.00
_cell.angle_gamma   90.00
#
_symmetry.space_group_name_H-M   'P 1'
#
loop_
_entity.id
_entity.type
_entity.pdbx_description
1 polymer ?
#
loop_
_entity_poly.entity_id
_entity_poly.type
_entity_poly.pdbx_seq_one_letter_code
_entity_poly.pdbx_strand_id
1 'polypeptide(L)'
;MVEGDNSSVMKVVSAMQEDYSLLGNVVGDIHHLVRNLQWVRIECTRRGGNRVAHELAQFAKNISQDLFWMEDVPPIVRVTLLQDANFSD
;
A
#
# COMPACT_ATOMS: atom_id res chain seq x y z
N MET A 1 0.13 2.27 -10.79
CA MET A 1 -0.93 1.39 -10.26
C MET A 1 -0.86 1.44 -8.75
N VAL A 2 -1.99 1.38 -8.06
CA VAL A 2 -2.08 1.34 -6.59
C VAL A 2 -2.75 0.03 -6.21
N GLU A 3 -2.10 -0.74 -5.34
CA GLU A 3 -2.56 -2.07 -4.93
C GLU A 3 -2.69 -2.15 -3.40
N GLY A 4 -3.62 -2.98 -2.96
CA GLY A 4 -3.82 -3.32 -1.55
C GLY A 4 -4.70 -4.56 -1.41
N ASP A 5 -4.66 -5.22 -0.27
CA ASP A 5 -5.42 -6.47 -0.03
C ASP A 5 -6.73 -6.27 0.75
N ASN A 6 -7.07 -5.03 1.12
CA ASN A 6 -8.34 -4.70 1.75
C ASN A 6 -9.38 -4.24 0.71
N SER A 7 -10.25 -5.16 0.31
CA SER A 7 -11.25 -4.90 -0.73
C SER A 7 -12.21 -3.76 -0.41
N SER A 8 -12.55 -3.54 0.86
CA SER A 8 -13.41 -2.42 1.27
C SER A 8 -12.71 -1.08 1.07
N VAL A 9 -11.45 -0.98 1.52
CA VAL A 9 -10.62 0.24 1.33
C VAL A 9 -10.40 0.50 -0.15
N MET A 10 -10.02 -0.51 -0.93
CA MET A 10 -9.78 -0.34 -2.36
C MET A 10 -11.04 0.12 -3.10
N LYS A 11 -12.23 -0.37 -2.73
CA LYS A 11 -13.50 0.11 -3.32
C LYS A 11 -13.79 1.57 -2.98
N VAL A 12 -13.61 1.97 -1.72
CA VAL A 12 -13.83 3.35 -1.29
C VAL A 12 -12.92 4.30 -2.03
N VAL A 13 -11.62 3.98 -2.08
CA VAL A 13 -10.63 4.80 -2.78
C VAL A 13 -10.88 4.83 -4.29
N SER A 14 -11.29 3.72 -4.92
CA SER A 14 -11.60 3.69 -6.34
C SER A 14 -12.89 4.45 -6.70
N ALA A 15 -13.80 4.64 -5.75
CA ALA A 15 -15.09 5.30 -6.01
C ALA A 15 -14.96 6.81 -6.22
N MET A 16 -13.86 7.44 -5.77
CA MET A 16 -13.61 8.88 -5.91
C MET A 16 -14.73 9.77 -5.38
N GLN A 17 -15.45 9.29 -4.35
CA GLN A 17 -16.58 9.96 -3.70
C GLN A 17 -16.19 10.47 -2.31
N GLU A 18 -16.98 11.39 -1.76
CA GLU A 18 -16.79 11.84 -0.38
C GLU A 18 -17.06 10.69 0.59
N ASP A 19 -16.18 10.54 1.59
CA ASP A 19 -16.31 9.55 2.65
C ASP A 19 -16.49 10.29 3.99
N TYR A 20 -17.61 10.02 4.66
CA TYR A 20 -17.99 10.66 5.93
C TYR A 20 -17.72 9.75 7.15
N SER A 21 -16.91 8.69 6.99
CA SER A 21 -16.52 7.81 8.07
C SER A 21 -15.46 8.46 8.97
N LEU A 22 -15.07 7.76 10.05
CA LEU A 22 -13.97 8.16 10.92
C LEU A 22 -12.64 8.39 10.16
N LEU A 23 -12.44 7.70 9.03
CA LEU A 23 -11.24 7.82 8.19
C LEU A 23 -11.49 8.65 6.92
N GLY A 24 -12.61 9.38 6.85
CA GLY A 24 -12.99 10.19 5.69
C GLY A 24 -11.93 11.20 5.27
N ASN A 25 -11.25 11.82 6.22
CA ASN A 25 -10.14 12.74 5.94
C ASN A 25 -8.97 12.02 5.23
N VAL A 26 -8.61 10.81 5.66
CA VAL A 26 -7.55 10.01 5.02
C VAL A 26 -7.95 9.65 3.59
N VAL A 27 -9.21 9.26 3.38
CA VAL A 27 -9.75 8.98 2.04
C VAL A 27 -9.74 10.25 1.17
N GLY A 28 -10.10 11.40 1.73
CA GLY A 28 -10.05 12.70 1.07
C GLY A 28 -8.64 13.07 0.60
N ASP A 29 -7.63 12.88 1.46
CA ASP A 29 -6.23 13.12 1.12
C ASP A 29 -5.76 12.18 -0.01
N ILE A 30 -6.14 10.90 0.05
CA ILE A 30 -5.85 9.94 -1.04
C ILE A 30 -6.49 10.42 -2.35
N HIS A 31 -7.77 10.82 -2.34
CA HIS A 31 -8.44 11.35 -3.54
C HIS A 31 -7.73 12.61 -4.08
N HIS A 32 -7.29 13.51 -3.20
CA HIS A 32 -6.53 14.69 -3.61
C HIS A 32 -5.23 14.30 -4.31
N LEU A 33 -4.43 13.41 -3.72
CA LEU A 33 -3.17 12.94 -4.29
C LEU A 33 -3.39 12.20 -5.62
N VAL A 34 -4.38 11.32 -5.68
CA VAL A 34 -4.67 10.53 -6.87
C VAL A 34 -5.14 11.41 -8.04
N ARG A 35 -5.93 12.46 -7.79
CA ARG A 35 -6.35 13.43 -8.82
C ARG A 35 -5.19 14.19 -9.47
N ASN A 36 -4.05 14.29 -8.78
CA ASN A 36 -2.85 14.93 -9.32
C ASN A 36 -2.01 13.98 -10.21
N LEU A 37 -2.38 12.70 -10.32
CA LEU A 37 -1.71 11.74 -11.21
C LEU A 37 -2.34 11.75 -12.60
N GLN A 38 -1.51 11.74 -13.65
CA GLN A 38 -2.00 11.71 -15.04
C GLN A 38 -2.84 10.46 -15.35
N TRP A 39 -2.45 9.33 -14.78
CA TRP A 39 -3.18 8.07 -14.92
C TRP A 39 -2.94 7.21 -13.68
N VAL A 40 -4.00 6.59 -13.18
CA VAL A 40 -3.96 5.72 -12.01
C VAL A 40 -4.97 4.59 -12.16
N ARG A 41 -4.55 3.39 -11.77
CA ARG A 41 -5.40 2.20 -11.67
C ARG A 41 -5.29 1.70 -10.24
N ILE A 42 -6.43 1.49 -9.59
CA ILE A 42 -6.54 1.15 -8.18
C ILE A 42 -7.22 -0.21 -8.09
N GLU A 43 -6.52 -1.23 -7.59
CA GLU A 43 -7.00 -2.61 -7.59
C GLU A 43 -6.75 -3.34 -6.29
N CYS A 44 -7.70 -4.22 -5.93
CA CYS A 44 -7.50 -5.13 -4.82
C CYS A 44 -6.68 -6.34 -5.29
N THR A 45 -5.52 -6.54 -4.68
CA THR A 45 -4.72 -7.74 -4.88
C THR A 45 -5.09 -8.81 -3.86
N ARG A 46 -4.66 -10.06 -4.11
CA ARG A 46 -4.78 -11.13 -3.11
C ARG A 46 -3.77 -10.85 -2.00
N ARG A 47 -4.00 -11.38 -0.78
CA ARG A 47 -3.06 -11.25 0.35
C ARG A 47 -1.60 -11.58 -0.02
N GLY A 48 -1.40 -12.54 -0.92
CA GLY A 48 -0.07 -12.90 -1.44
C GLY A 48 0.65 -11.76 -2.17
N GLY A 49 -0.07 -10.97 -2.97
CA GLY A 49 0.50 -9.84 -3.71
C GLY A 49 0.73 -8.59 -2.85
N ASN A 50 0.17 -8.53 -1.63
CA ASN A 50 0.45 -7.45 -0.68
C ASN A 50 1.46 -7.86 0.40
N ARG A 51 2.18 -8.98 0.22
CA ARG A 51 2.99 -9.59 1.29
C ARG A 51 4.20 -8.74 1.66
N VAL A 52 4.87 -8.11 0.71
CA VAL A 52 5.99 -7.20 0.99
C VAL A 52 5.54 -6.05 1.90
N ALA A 53 4.46 -5.35 1.52
CA ALA A 53 3.89 -4.27 2.31
C ALA A 53 3.40 -4.75 3.69
N HIS A 54 2.85 -5.96 3.78
CA HIS A 54 2.47 -6.58 5.05
C HIS A 54 3.68 -6.77 5.99
N GLU A 55 4.77 -7.35 5.50
CA GLU A 55 6.00 -7.55 6.29
C GLU A 55 6.58 -6.20 6.76
N LEU A 56 6.57 -5.17 5.89
CA LEU A 56 7.00 -3.82 6.26
C LEU A 56 6.14 -3.22 7.37
N ALA A 57 4.81 -3.30 7.25
CA ALA A 57 3.89 -2.77 8.25
C ALA A 57 4.02 -3.50 9.59
N GLN A 58 4.18 -4.83 9.57
CA GLN A 58 4.40 -5.64 10.77
C GLN A 58 5.74 -5.32 11.44
N PHE A 59 6.79 -5.10 10.66
CA PHE A 59 8.08 -4.67 11.19
C PHE A 59 7.99 -3.27 11.82
N ALA A 60 7.39 -2.30 11.11
CA ALA A 60 7.24 -0.93 11.57
C ALA A 60 6.44 -0.81 12.88
N LYS A 61 5.47 -1.71 13.10
CA LYS A 61 4.69 -1.76 14.35
C LYS A 61 5.56 -2.01 15.60
N ASN A 62 6.73 -2.64 15.45
CA ASN A 62 7.55 -3.10 16.57
C ASN A 62 8.84 -2.29 16.78
N ILE A 63 9.06 -1.24 15.98
CA ILE A 63 10.21 -0.34 16.15
C ILE A 63 9.77 0.93 16.87
N SER A 64 10.62 1.43 17.78
CA SER A 64 10.37 2.64 18.56
C SER A 64 11.06 3.89 18.00
N GLN A 65 11.93 3.70 17.00
CA GLN A 65 12.71 4.75 16.37
C GLN A 65 12.40 4.79 14.87
N ASP A 66 12.45 5.99 14.31
CA ASP A 66 12.30 6.17 12.87
C ASP A 66 13.46 5.50 12.14
N LEU A 67 13.12 4.69 11.14
CA LEU A 67 14.09 3.98 10.31
C LEU A 67 13.94 4.46 8.87
N PHE A 68 15.06 4.89 8.28
CA PHE A 68 15.12 5.36 6.90
C PHE A 68 15.96 4.40 6.06
N TRP A 69 15.48 4.05 4.88
CA TRP A 69 16.21 3.24 3.90
C TRP A 69 16.65 4.16 2.76
N MET A 70 17.95 4.27 2.54
CA MET A 70 18.52 5.18 1.53
C MET A 70 18.90 4.46 0.24
N GLU A 71 19.49 3.28 0.33
CA GLU A 71 20.06 2.56 -0.82
C GLU A 71 19.42 1.17 -1.00
N ASP A 72 19.40 0.37 0.07
CA ASP A 72 18.86 -0.98 0.06
C ASP A 72 17.55 -1.10 0.86
N VAL A 73 16.67 -1.99 0.36
CA VAL A 73 15.51 -2.47 1.11
C VAL A 73 15.96 -3.19 2.39
N PRO A 74 15.18 -3.08 3.49
CA PRO A 74 15.59 -3.66 4.76
C PRO A 74 15.67 -5.18 4.64
N PRO A 75 16.61 -5.83 5.37
CA PRO A 75 16.81 -7.27 5.30
C PRO A 75 15.53 -8.09 5.47
N ILE A 76 14.58 -7.59 6.27
CA ILE A 76 13.32 -8.24 6.61
C ILE A 76 12.44 -8.55 5.39
N VAL A 77 12.52 -7.77 4.32
CA VAL A 77 11.67 -7.98 3.12
C VAL A 77 12.39 -8.51 1.90
N ARG A 78 13.73 -8.67 1.94
CA ARG A 78 14.51 -9.11 0.76
C ARG A 78 14.02 -10.43 0.19
N VAL A 79 13.73 -11.42 1.04
CA VAL A 79 13.24 -12.73 0.59
C VAL A 79 11.85 -12.61 -0.03
N THR A 80 10.96 -11.86 0.62
CA THR A 80 9.59 -11.64 0.13
C THR A 80 9.58 -10.91 -1.20
N LEU A 81 10.44 -9.89 -1.36
CA LEU A 81 10.62 -9.16 -2.62
C LEU A 81 11.12 -10.06 -3.74
N LEU A 82 12.10 -10.93 -3.48
CA LEU A 82 12.59 -11.88 -4.48
C LEU A 82 11.51 -12.87 -4.90
N GLN A 83 10.69 -13.33 -3.96
CA GLN A 83 9.56 -14.20 -4.27
C GLN A 83 8.55 -13.45 -5.15
N ASP A 84 8.18 -12.23 -4.79
CA ASP A 84 7.22 -11.40 -5.51
C ASP A 84 7.66 -11.07 -6.94
N ALA A 85 8.94 -10.74 -7.13
CA ALA A 85 9.54 -10.53 -8.45
C ALA A 85 9.43 -11.78 -9.34
N ASN A 86 9.62 -12.97 -8.77
CA ASN A 86 9.50 -14.24 -9.50
C ASN A 86 8.05 -14.64 -9.83
N PHE A 87 7.04 -13.99 -9.21
CA PHE A 87 5.62 -14.21 -9.52
C PHE A 87 5.08 -13.26 -10.59
N SER A 88 5.89 -12.29 -11.05
CA SER A 88 5.49 -11.26 -12.01
C SER A 88 5.80 -11.63 -13.48
N ASP A 89 6.23 -12.86 -13.76
CA ASP A 89 6.38 -13.46 -15.11
C ASP A 89 5.11 -14.21 -15.56
#